data_AF-A0A537ZSN2-F1
#
_entry.id   AF-A0A537ZSN2-F1
#
_cell.length_a   1.000
_cell.length_b   1.000
_cell.length_c   1.000
_cell.angle_alpha   90.00
_cell.angle_beta   90.00
_cell.angle_gamma   90.00
#
_symmetry.space_group_name_H-M   'P 1'
#
loop_
_entity.id
_entity.type
_entity.pdbx_description
1 polymer ?
#
loop_
_entity_poly.entity_id
_entity_poly.type
_entity_poly.pdbx_seq_one_letter_code
_entity_poly.pdbx_strand_id
1 'polypeptide(L)' 'MASAPWVLLSYRLPREPSTPRIALWRRLRALGVAQLGDGLVALPADSRTKEQLEWLAEE' A
#
# COMPACT_ATOMS: atom_id res chain seq x y z
N MET A 1 0.65 20.46 17.59
CA MET A 1 -0.03 19.57 16.63
C MET A 1 0.66 18.21 16.71
N ALA A 2 -0.04 17.17 17.17
CA ALA A 2 0.52 15.82 17.13
C ALA A 2 0.62 15.39 15.65
N SER A 3 1.81 15.03 15.18
CA SER A 3 1.99 14.39 13.88
C SER A 3 1.49 12.96 14.02
N ALA A 4 0.41 12.60 13.32
CA ALA A 4 -0.04 11.22 13.30
C ALA A 4 1.04 10.34 12.67
N PRO A 5 1.39 9.18 13.26
CA PRO A 5 2.36 8.27 12.65
C PRO A 5 1.83 7.78 11.29
N TRP A 6 2.73 7.50 10.36
CA TRP A 6 2.41 7.00 9.01
C TRP A 6 3.07 5.65 8.77
N VAL A 7 2.40 4.79 8.02
CA VAL A 7 2.97 3.56 7.47
C VAL A 7 3.16 3.73 5.98
N LEU A 8 4.33 3.33 5.49
CA LEU A 8 4.67 3.34 4.08
C LEU A 8 4.88 1.91 3.61
N LEU A 9 4.32 1.59 2.45
CA LEU A 9 4.58 0.33 1.74
C LEU A 9 5.35 0.66 0.46
N SER A 10 6.56 0.13 0.36
CA SER A 10 7.32 0.08 -0.88
C SER A 10 7.23 -1.31 -1.48
N TYR A 11 6.80 -1.41 -2.74
CA TYR A 11 6.66 -2.66 -3.46
C TYR A 11 7.22 -2.54 -4.89
N ARG A 12 7.71 -3.65 -5.42
CA ARG A 12 8.16 -3.74 -6.82
C ARG A 12 7.48 -4.93 -7.48
N LEU A 13 6.85 -4.66 -8.62
CA LEU A 13 6.25 -5.69 -9.47
C LEU A 13 6.81 -5.58 -10.88
N PRO A 14 6.99 -6.72 -11.59
CA PRO A 14 7.42 -6.72 -12.97
C PRO A 14 6.44 -5.94 -13.86
N ARG A 15 6.97 -5.37 -14.96
CA ARG A 15 6.17 -4.56 -15.89
C ARG A 15 5.16 -5.42 -16.66
N GLU A 16 5.54 -6.65 -16.99
CA GLU A 16 4.68 -7.68 -17.56
C GLU A 16 4.73 -8.98 -16.75
N PRO A 17 3.58 -9.70 -16.65
CA PRO A 17 2.25 -9.26 -17.08
C PRO A 17 1.70 -8.12 -16.20
N SER A 18 0.83 -7.27 -16.74
CA SER A 18 0.27 -6.12 -15.99
C SER A 18 -0.76 -6.52 -14.92
N THR A 19 -1.30 -7.75 -15.00
CA THR A 19 -2.39 -8.23 -14.16
C THR A 19 -2.08 -8.17 -12.65
N PRO A 20 -0.93 -8.66 -12.14
CA PRO A 20 -0.61 -8.59 -10.71
C PRO A 20 -0.49 -7.15 -10.21
N ARG A 21 0.12 -6.27 -11.01
CA ARG A 21 0.24 -4.83 -10.67
C ARG A 21 -1.12 -4.16 -10.56
N ILE A 22 -2.03 -4.44 -11.50
CA ILE A 22 -3.38 -3.88 -11.46
C ILE A 22 -4.17 -4.43 -10.27
N ALA A 23 -4.05 -5.74 -9.98
CA ALA A 23 -4.73 -6.37 -8.85
C ALA A 23 -4.29 -5.75 -7.51
N LEU A 24 -2.96 -5.64 -7.28
CA LEU A 24 -2.41 -5.00 -6.09
C LEU A 24 -2.87 -3.55 -5.98
N TRP A 25 -2.81 -2.77 -7.06
CA TRP A 25 -3.22 -1.37 -7.06
C TRP A 25 -4.72 -1.18 -6.78
N ARG A 26 -5.59 -2.09 -7.22
CA ARG A 26 -7.02 -2.05 -6.88
C ARG A 26 -7.25 -2.30 -5.39
N ARG A 27 -6.53 -3.25 -4.79
CA ARG A 27 -6.62 -3.54 -3.34
C ARG A 27 -6.09 -2.37 -2.51
N LEU A 28 -4.94 -1.81 -2.87
CA LEU A 28 -4.37 -0.64 -2.19
C LEU A 28 -5.32 0.57 -2.26
N ARG A 29 -5.95 0.83 -3.40
CA ARG A 29 -6.96 1.90 -3.51
C ARG A 29 -8.19 1.65 -2.65
N ALA A 30 -8.64 0.41 -2.52
CA ALA A 30 -9.75 0.06 -1.62
C ALA A 30 -9.42 0.31 -0.13
N LEU A 31 -8.13 0.26 0.23
CA LEU A 31 -7.64 0.62 1.57
C LEU A 31 -7.49 2.13 1.79
N GLY A 32 -7.70 2.96 0.76
CA GLY A 32 -7.59 4.42 0.87
C GLY A 32 -6.14 4.92 0.92
N VAL A 33 -5.18 4.19 0.33
CA VAL A 33 -3.78 4.62 0.35
C VAL A 33 -3.57 5.92 -0.43
N ALA A 34 -2.68 6.76 0.07
CA ALA A 34 -2.10 7.85 -0.71
C ALA A 34 -0.93 7.30 -1.55
N GLN A 35 -0.94 7.55 -2.86
CA GLN A 35 0.18 7.20 -3.72
C GLN A 35 1.24 8.29 -3.66
N LEU A 36 2.47 7.90 -3.30
CA LEU A 36 3.62 8.81 -3.21
C LEU A 36 4.58 8.66 -4.39
N GLY A 37 4.54 7.53 -5.09
CA GLY A 37 5.35 7.27 -6.28
C GLY A 37 5.05 5.91 -6.88
N ASP A 38 5.81 5.54 -7.91
CA ASP A 38 5.72 4.22 -8.53
C ASP A 38 6.19 3.15 -7.54
N GLY A 39 5.24 2.35 -7.03
CA GLY A 39 5.54 1.34 -6.02
C GLY A 39 5.76 1.89 -4.61
N LEU A 40 5.25 3.09 -4.31
CA LEU A 40 5.29 3.67 -2.96
C LEU A 40 3.93 4.26 -2.59
N VAL A 41 3.37 3.76 -1.50
CA VAL A 41 2.07 4.22 -0.96
C VAL A 41 2.15 4.43 0.54
N ALA A 42 1.26 5.28 1.08
CA ALA A 42 1.22 5.62 2.49
C ALA A 42 -0.20 5.67 3.05
N LEU A 43 -0.31 5.36 4.34
CA LEU A 43 -1.54 5.40 5.12
C LEU A 43 -1.24 5.95 6.52
N PRO A 44 -2.18 6.66 7.17
CA PRO A 44 -2.08 6.92 8.60
C PRO A 44 -1.91 5.59 9.37
N ALA A 45 -1.02 5.56 10.35
CA ALA A 45 -0.75 4.38 11.15
C ALA A 45 -1.88 4.17 12.17
N ASP A 46 -2.99 3.62 11.69
CA ASP A 46 -3.99 2.95 12.51
C ASP A 46 -3.62 1.46 12.62
N SER A 47 -3.87 0.87 13.78
CA SER A 47 -3.65 -0.55 14.08
C SER A 47 -4.27 -1.45 13.02
N ARG A 48 -5.47 -1.10 12.55
CA ARG A 48 -6.21 -1.83 11.51
C ARG A 48 -5.52 -1.76 10.15
N THR A 49 -4.95 -0.61 9.82
CA THR A 49 -4.37 -0.35 8.50
C THR A 49 -2.97 -0.96 8.37
N LYS A 50 -2.25 -1.07 9.48
CA LYS A 50 -0.96 -1.76 9.55
C LYS A 50 -1.12 -3.27 9.28
N GLU A 51 -2.06 -3.94 9.94
CA GLU A 51 -2.31 -5.38 9.71
C GLU A 51 -2.72 -5.66 8.25
N GLN A 52 -3.59 -4.82 7.67
CA GLN A 52 -4.01 -5.00 6.27
C GLN A 52 -2.86 -4.82 5.27
N LEU A 53 -1.90 -3.94 5.59
CA LEU A 53 -0.69 -3.78 4.79
C LEU A 53 0.25 -4.98 4.93
N GLU A 54 0.39 -5.52 6.15
CA GLU A 54 1.19 -6.71 6.41
C GLU A 54 0.63 -7.93 5.66
N TRP A 55 -0.69 -8.14 5.68
CA TRP A 55 -1.31 -9.22 4.90
C TRP A 55 -1.13 -9.05 3.39
N LEU A 56 -1.17 -7.81 2.87
CA LEU A 56 -0.89 -7.54 1.45
C LEU A 56 0.58 -7.77 1.06
N ALA A 57 1.50 -7.73 2.01
CA ALA A 57 2.92 -7.95 1.77
C ALA A 57 3.30 -9.43 1.76
N GLU A 58 2.49 -10.29 2.39
CA GLU A 58 2.68 -11.75 2.41
C GLU A 58 2.10 -12.48 1.18
N GLU A 59 1.36 -11.78 0.33
CA GLU A 59 0.68 -12.32 -0.87
C GLU A 59 1.46 -12.09 -2.17
#